data_AF-A0A2E3HZ01-F1
#
_entry.id   AF-A0A2E3HZ01-F1
#
_cell.length_a   1.000
_cell.length_b   1.000
_cell.length_c   1.000
_cell.angle_alpha   90.00
_cell.angle_beta   90.00
_cell.angle_gamma   90.00
#
_symmetry.space_group_name_H-M   'P 1'
#
loop_
_entity.id
_entity.type
_entity.pdbx_description
1 polymer ?
#
loop_
_entity_poly.entity_id
_entity_poly.type
_entity_poly.pdbx_seq_one_letter_code
_entity_poly.pdbx_strand_id
1 'polypeptide(L)'
;MKNYAFRIAIIVVISCVLSCADRPDRYEAPAPESPEAQAAEALNLAQEAMKAAGIDIEFNDLGDLAELSSVLPTPEKLTSLNDQQVGQMQTATDEMYKILEVVGESGTVPSAPLNPAKDTQPILSNADLLLVNLNLSYLNVLEAVRLLSATGEDIYKIEYSQKAGYTFKLTKLGKTKLDQAKPGEFIRDLSEDQRQAIVDSLFMLTGAKVKASDLPGMVKTIKRMDWQNAIHHLDKMLNLAKEIAPDLGVAMIDFNDIIADTLSKGVIDQVTKWGFEIENYDEVINKIKNLVSDEAQKQTSS
;
A
#
# COMPACT_ATOMS: atom_id res chain seq x y z
N MET A 1 -14.72 -15.85 -28.02
CA MET A 1 -15.20 -14.58 -28.60
C MET A 1 -16.47 -14.00 -27.96
N LYS A 2 -17.14 -14.66 -27.00
CA LYS A 2 -18.32 -14.10 -26.32
C LYS A 2 -18.03 -13.26 -25.05
N ASN A 3 -16.83 -13.36 -24.47
CA ASN A 3 -16.43 -12.62 -23.26
C ASN A 3 -15.84 -11.21 -23.51
N TYR A 4 -15.41 -10.90 -24.73
CA TYR A 4 -14.84 -9.58 -25.04
C TYR A 4 -15.92 -8.51 -25.24
N ALA A 5 -17.05 -8.87 -25.88
CA ALA A 5 -18.15 -7.93 -26.11
C ALA A 5 -18.87 -7.52 -24.82
N PHE A 6 -18.95 -8.41 -23.82
CA PHE A 6 -19.53 -8.10 -22.51
C PHE A 6 -18.61 -7.19 -21.68
N ARG A 7 -17.28 -7.41 -21.73
CA ARG A 7 -16.28 -6.54 -21.10
C ARG A 7 -16.29 -5.12 -21.71
N ILE A 8 -16.38 -5.00 -23.03
CA ILE A 8 -16.44 -3.68 -23.72
C ILE A 8 -17.75 -2.93 -23.41
N ALA A 9 -18.88 -3.64 -23.26
CA ALA A 9 -20.14 -3.01 -22.90
C ALA A 9 -20.16 -2.49 -21.45
N ILE A 10 -19.51 -3.21 -20.51
CA ILE A 10 -19.33 -2.75 -19.12
C ILE A 10 -18.39 -1.54 -19.06
N ILE A 11 -17.29 -1.56 -19.84
CA ILE A 11 -16.32 -0.46 -19.96
C ILE A 11 -17.01 0.85 -20.38
N VAL A 12 -17.93 0.82 -21.35
CA VAL A 12 -18.62 2.03 -21.85
C VAL A 12 -19.68 2.55 -20.88
N VAL A 13 -20.39 1.68 -20.16
CA VAL A 13 -21.41 2.12 -19.19
C VAL A 13 -20.74 2.72 -17.96
N ILE A 14 -19.65 2.13 -17.45
CA ILE A 14 -18.93 2.61 -16.26
C ILE A 14 -18.17 3.92 -16.53
N SER A 15 -17.53 4.07 -17.70
CA SER A 15 -16.89 5.33 -18.09
C SER A 15 -17.89 6.48 -18.25
N CYS A 16 -19.14 6.19 -18.64
CA CYS A 16 -20.22 7.19 -18.64
C CYS A 16 -20.73 7.56 -17.23
N VAL A 17 -20.68 6.67 -16.23
CA VAL A 17 -21.13 7.03 -14.85
C VAL A 17 -20.05 7.76 -14.05
N LEU A 18 -18.78 7.68 -14.45
CA LEU A 18 -17.65 8.30 -13.73
C LEU A 18 -17.11 9.55 -14.42
N SER A 19 -17.22 9.66 -15.74
CA SER A 19 -17.13 10.96 -16.43
C SER A 19 -18.34 11.86 -16.12
N CYS A 20 -19.40 11.32 -15.50
CA CYS A 20 -20.58 12.03 -15.00
C CYS A 20 -20.86 11.73 -13.52
N ALA A 21 -19.85 11.31 -12.75
CA ALA A 21 -19.90 11.48 -11.29
C ALA A 21 -19.62 12.96 -11.07
N ASP A 22 -20.64 13.78 -11.30
CA ASP A 22 -20.61 15.21 -11.02
C ASP A 22 -19.99 15.37 -9.63
N ARG A 23 -18.80 15.99 -9.57
CA ARG A 23 -18.48 16.84 -8.42
C ARG A 23 -19.76 17.63 -8.21
N PRO A 24 -20.44 17.55 -7.05
CA PRO A 24 -21.69 18.28 -6.87
C PRO A 24 -21.43 19.69 -7.35
N ASP A 25 -22.11 20.12 -8.42
CA ASP A 25 -21.81 21.34 -9.17
C ASP A 25 -21.71 22.51 -8.19
N ARG A 26 -20.51 22.78 -7.70
CA ARG A 26 -20.24 23.91 -6.83
C ARG A 26 -19.84 25.04 -7.76
N TYR A 27 -20.76 25.97 -7.88
CA TYR A 27 -20.57 27.23 -8.58
C TYR A 27 -19.43 28.09 -8.00
N GLU A 28 -18.89 27.74 -6.81
CA GLU A 28 -17.85 28.49 -6.12
C GLU A 28 -16.68 27.59 -5.73
N ALA A 29 -15.47 28.08 -5.99
CA ALA A 29 -14.24 27.46 -5.51
C ALA A 29 -14.24 27.39 -3.97
N PRO A 30 -13.71 26.32 -3.37
CA PRO A 30 -13.61 26.20 -1.93
C PRO A 30 -12.80 27.37 -1.36
N ALA A 31 -13.17 27.83 -0.16
CA ALA A 31 -12.43 28.89 0.51
C ALA A 31 -10.95 28.47 0.69
N PRO A 32 -9.96 29.37 0.49
CA PRO A 32 -8.53 29.01 0.48
C PRO A 32 -8.00 28.29 1.72
N GLU A 33 -8.66 28.44 2.88
CA GLU A 33 -8.28 27.79 4.14
C GLU A 33 -9.21 26.64 4.53
N SER A 34 -10.15 26.28 3.65
CA SER A 34 -11.08 25.17 3.93
C SER A 34 -10.35 23.82 3.87
N PRO A 35 -10.84 22.82 4.63
CA PRO A 35 -10.38 21.43 4.52
C PRO A 35 -10.34 20.92 3.07
N GLU A 36 -11.31 21.32 2.24
CA GLU A 36 -11.37 20.93 0.83
C GLU A 36 -10.23 21.54 -0.01
N ALA A 37 -9.90 22.82 0.21
CA ALA A 37 -8.76 23.45 -0.44
C ALA A 37 -7.43 22.81 -0.01
N GLN A 38 -7.29 22.47 1.27
CA GLN A 38 -6.09 21.79 1.80
C GLN A 38 -5.94 20.37 1.23
N ALA A 39 -7.02 19.60 1.15
CA ALA A 39 -7.00 18.26 0.56
C ALA A 39 -6.66 18.31 -0.94
N ALA A 40 -7.19 19.30 -1.68
CA ALA A 40 -6.87 19.49 -3.10
C ALA A 40 -5.41 19.91 -3.32
N GLU A 41 -4.88 20.81 -2.49
CA GLU A 41 -3.46 21.21 -2.54
C GLU A 41 -2.53 20.02 -2.25
N ALA A 42 -2.82 19.26 -1.19
CA ALA A 42 -2.06 18.07 -0.83
C ALA A 42 -2.10 17.00 -1.94
N LEU A 43 -3.26 16.79 -2.58
CA LEU A 43 -3.37 15.86 -3.72
C LEU A 43 -2.48 16.29 -4.90
N ASN A 44 -2.51 17.58 -5.26
CA ASN A 44 -1.67 18.11 -6.35
C ASN A 44 -0.17 17.93 -6.03
N LEU A 45 0.25 18.30 -4.82
CA LEU A 45 1.64 18.13 -4.38
C LEU A 45 2.06 16.66 -4.37
N ALA A 46 1.18 15.76 -3.93
CA ALA A 46 1.46 14.34 -3.95
C ALA A 46 1.66 13.81 -5.38
N GLN A 47 0.78 14.19 -6.32
CA GLN A 47 0.88 13.78 -7.72
C GLN A 47 2.14 14.33 -8.39
N GLU A 48 2.48 15.61 -8.16
CA GLU A 48 3.71 16.21 -8.66
C GLU A 48 4.95 15.49 -8.10
N ALA A 49 4.95 15.14 -6.82
CA ALA A 49 6.03 14.43 -6.17
C ALA A 49 6.17 12.98 -6.70
N MET A 50 5.06 12.26 -6.91
CA MET A 50 5.10 10.92 -7.54
C MET A 50 5.69 10.97 -8.95
N LYS A 51 5.31 11.98 -9.73
CA LYS A 51 5.85 12.20 -11.08
C LYS A 51 7.33 12.57 -11.05
N ALA A 52 7.75 13.43 -10.12
CA ALA A 52 9.15 13.80 -9.93
C ALA A 52 10.01 12.60 -9.48
N ALA A 53 9.43 11.66 -8.73
CA ALA A 53 10.06 10.38 -8.37
C ALA A 53 10.07 9.36 -9.53
N GLY A 54 9.25 9.53 -10.58
CA GLY A 54 9.16 8.62 -11.72
C GLY A 54 8.44 7.30 -11.40
N ILE A 55 7.49 7.37 -10.45
CA ILE A 55 6.68 6.26 -9.94
C ILE A 55 5.18 6.52 -10.06
N ASP A 56 4.78 7.62 -10.71
CA ASP A 56 3.39 7.98 -10.91
C ASP A 56 2.61 6.88 -11.63
N ILE A 57 1.35 6.75 -11.25
CA ILE A 57 0.40 5.87 -11.92
C ILE A 57 -0.61 6.77 -12.64
N GLU A 58 -0.68 6.62 -13.96
CA GLU A 58 -1.73 7.27 -14.75
C GLU A 58 -3.01 6.42 -14.65
N PHE A 59 -3.99 6.90 -13.90
CA PHE A 59 -5.34 6.32 -13.86
C PHE A 59 -6.23 7.09 -14.84
N ASN A 60 -6.04 6.84 -16.13
CA ASN A 60 -6.83 7.53 -17.15
C ASN A 60 -8.26 6.95 -17.21
N ASP A 61 -8.44 5.67 -16.82
CA ASP A 61 -9.73 5.01 -16.65
C ASP A 61 -9.75 4.05 -15.44
N LEU A 62 -10.93 3.68 -14.93
CA LEU A 62 -11.07 2.57 -13.95
C LEU A 62 -10.58 1.21 -14.49
N GLY A 63 -10.37 1.08 -15.80
CA GLY A 63 -9.77 -0.11 -16.39
C GLY A 63 -8.28 -0.26 -16.03
N ASP A 64 -7.56 0.86 -15.90
CA ASP A 64 -6.13 0.87 -15.55
C ASP A 64 -5.92 0.42 -14.10
N LEU A 65 -6.92 0.71 -13.27
CA LEU A 65 -7.04 0.22 -11.90
C LEU A 65 -7.15 -1.31 -11.82
N ALA A 66 -7.59 -2.00 -12.87
CA ALA A 66 -7.63 -3.46 -12.93
C ALA A 66 -6.29 -4.12 -13.30
N GLU A 67 -5.33 -3.33 -13.79
CA GLU A 67 -4.01 -3.82 -14.19
C GLU A 67 -2.89 -3.30 -13.26
N LEU A 68 -3.26 -2.88 -12.05
CA LEU A 68 -2.34 -2.33 -11.05
C LEU A 68 -1.13 -3.22 -10.71
N SER A 69 -1.29 -4.54 -10.79
CA SER A 69 -0.17 -5.45 -10.57
C SER A 69 0.95 -5.29 -11.61
N SER A 70 0.60 -4.84 -12.82
CA SER A 70 1.52 -4.64 -13.93
C SER A 70 2.28 -3.32 -13.86
N VAL A 71 1.80 -2.35 -13.06
CA VAL A 71 2.45 -1.04 -12.88
C VAL A 71 3.55 -1.04 -11.81
N LEU A 72 3.71 -2.15 -11.08
CA LEU A 72 4.76 -2.32 -10.08
C LEU A 72 6.17 -2.19 -10.72
N PRO A 73 6.98 -1.21 -10.31
CA PRO A 73 8.38 -1.06 -10.74
C PRO A 73 9.25 -2.28 -10.42
N THR A 74 10.28 -2.58 -11.20
CA THR A 74 11.23 -3.62 -10.78
C THR A 74 12.05 -3.18 -9.56
N PRO A 75 12.53 -4.11 -8.72
CA PRO A 75 13.43 -3.82 -7.60
C PRO A 75 14.64 -2.99 -8.02
N GLU A 76 15.23 -3.30 -9.18
CA GLU A 76 16.39 -2.59 -9.72
C GLU A 76 16.07 -1.13 -10.04
N LYS A 77 14.86 -0.85 -10.57
CA LYS A 77 14.39 0.52 -10.80
C LYS A 77 14.29 1.28 -9.48
N LEU A 78 13.76 0.66 -8.43
CA LEU A 78 13.59 1.28 -7.11
C LEU A 78 14.94 1.55 -6.41
N THR A 79 15.90 0.64 -6.50
CA THR A 79 17.24 0.84 -5.94
C THR A 79 18.09 1.83 -6.75
N SER A 80 17.73 2.10 -8.00
CA SER A 80 18.42 3.08 -8.85
C SER A 80 17.96 4.54 -8.63
N LEU A 81 16.91 4.75 -7.82
CA LEU A 81 16.43 6.08 -7.47
C LEU A 81 17.51 6.83 -6.69
N ASN A 82 17.78 8.09 -7.09
CA ASN A 82 18.68 8.95 -6.33
C ASN A 82 17.99 9.54 -5.09
N ASP A 83 18.77 10.15 -4.20
CA ASP A 83 18.27 10.73 -2.93
C ASP A 83 17.14 11.75 -3.16
N GLN A 84 17.19 12.53 -4.24
CA GLN A 84 16.13 13.48 -4.58
C GLN A 84 14.83 12.74 -4.91
N GLN A 85 14.88 11.69 -5.73
CA GLN A 85 13.71 10.90 -6.09
C GLN A 85 13.13 10.14 -4.89
N VAL A 86 13.98 9.60 -4.01
CA VAL A 86 13.54 8.98 -2.75
C VAL A 86 12.84 10.02 -1.86
N GLY A 87 13.40 11.23 -1.76
CA GLY A 87 12.78 12.35 -1.05
C GLY A 87 11.41 12.73 -1.63
N GLN A 88 11.24 12.69 -2.95
CA GLN A 88 9.95 12.95 -3.60
C GLN A 88 8.91 11.84 -3.30
N MET A 89 9.32 10.58 -3.28
CA MET A 89 8.42 9.48 -2.87
C MET A 89 7.96 9.65 -1.40
N GLN A 90 8.85 10.12 -0.52
CA GLN A 90 8.51 10.45 0.86
C GLN A 90 7.53 11.62 0.94
N THR A 91 7.79 12.71 0.22
CA THR A 91 6.87 13.85 0.11
C THR A 91 5.49 13.41 -0.35
N ALA A 92 5.40 12.62 -1.43
CA ALA A 92 4.12 12.11 -1.93
C ALA A 92 3.33 11.35 -0.84
N THR A 93 4.03 10.52 -0.08
CA THR A 93 3.41 9.77 1.02
C THR A 93 2.91 10.69 2.14
N ASP A 94 3.71 11.69 2.53
CA ASP A 94 3.32 12.64 3.60
C ASP A 94 2.11 13.48 3.18
N GLU A 95 2.10 13.99 1.94
CA GLU A 95 0.97 14.78 1.44
C GLU A 95 -0.31 13.94 1.35
N MET A 96 -0.22 12.67 0.89
CA MET A 96 -1.37 11.76 0.89
C MET A 96 -1.92 11.49 2.31
N TYR A 97 -1.05 11.42 3.32
CA TYR A 97 -1.51 11.31 4.72
C TYR A 97 -2.17 12.57 5.24
N LYS A 98 -1.70 13.77 4.85
CA LYS A 98 -2.40 15.02 5.19
C LYS A 98 -3.82 15.05 4.66
N ILE A 99 -4.07 14.48 3.47
CA ILE A 99 -5.43 14.34 2.95
C ILE A 99 -6.30 13.56 3.94
N LEU A 100 -5.82 12.41 4.44
CA LEU A 100 -6.55 11.58 5.40
C LEU A 100 -6.77 12.27 6.76
N GLU A 101 -5.81 13.09 7.21
CA GLU A 101 -5.97 13.92 8.42
C GLU A 101 -7.12 14.93 8.25
N VAL A 102 -7.17 15.61 7.11
CA VAL A 102 -8.13 16.68 6.83
C VAL A 102 -9.56 16.14 6.68
N VAL A 103 -9.72 14.93 6.12
CA VAL A 103 -11.03 14.28 5.97
C VAL A 103 -11.48 13.49 7.21
N GLY A 104 -10.68 13.48 8.28
CA GLY A 104 -11.04 12.86 9.56
C GLY A 104 -10.98 11.32 9.56
N GLU A 105 -10.27 10.72 8.60
CA GLU A 105 -10.00 9.28 8.59
C GLU A 105 -8.78 8.91 9.46
N SER A 106 -8.09 9.90 10.04
CA SER A 106 -7.02 9.69 11.00
C SER A 106 -7.58 9.20 12.34
N GLY A 107 -7.42 7.90 12.64
CA GLY A 107 -7.79 7.35 13.93
C GLY A 107 -6.93 7.90 15.08
N THR A 108 -7.22 9.10 15.61
CA THR A 108 -7.32 9.39 17.07
C THR A 108 -7.79 10.83 17.41
N VAL A 109 -8.83 10.86 18.26
CA VAL A 109 -9.39 11.87 19.21
C VAL A 109 -9.89 13.25 18.69
N PRO A 110 -11.22 13.48 18.62
CA PRO A 110 -11.77 14.81 18.39
C PRO A 110 -11.56 15.67 19.65
N SER A 111 -10.73 16.70 19.54
CA SER A 111 -10.57 17.73 20.58
C SER A 111 -11.26 19.04 20.19
N ALA A 112 -12.53 18.94 19.78
CA ALA A 112 -13.48 20.06 19.80
C ALA A 112 -14.90 19.51 19.58
N PRO A 113 -15.94 20.08 20.21
CA PRO A 113 -17.31 19.66 19.95
C PRO A 113 -17.63 19.97 18.48
N LEU A 114 -17.92 18.93 17.70
CA LEU A 114 -18.49 19.08 16.37
C LEU A 114 -19.86 19.75 16.53
N ASN A 115 -19.97 20.93 15.95
CA ASN A 115 -21.19 21.73 15.91
C ASN A 115 -22.23 20.94 15.08
N PRO A 116 -23.37 20.50 15.66
CA PRO A 116 -24.24 19.51 15.02
C PRO A 116 -25.26 20.13 14.06
N ALA A 117 -24.85 21.09 13.23
CA ALA A 117 -25.77 21.81 12.35
C ALA A 117 -25.10 22.40 11.11
N LYS A 118 -24.62 21.53 10.22
CA LYS A 118 -24.54 21.78 8.77
C LYS A 118 -24.53 20.41 8.11
N ASP A 119 -25.39 20.20 7.11
CA ASP A 119 -25.26 19.07 6.19
C ASP A 119 -23.85 19.09 5.59
N THR A 120 -22.91 18.39 6.22
CA THR A 120 -21.52 18.30 5.78
C THR A 120 -21.50 17.31 4.64
N GLN A 121 -21.63 17.82 3.41
CA GLN A 121 -21.16 17.08 2.27
C GLN A 121 -19.71 16.63 2.54
N PRO A 122 -19.38 15.37 2.22
CA PRO A 122 -18.03 14.86 2.42
C PRO A 122 -17.02 15.72 1.65
N ILE A 123 -15.85 15.97 2.25
CA ILE A 123 -14.79 16.81 1.68
C ILE A 123 -14.24 16.20 0.38
N LEU A 124 -14.22 14.87 0.31
CA LEU A 124 -13.80 14.08 -0.85
C LEU A 124 -14.90 13.10 -1.24
N SER A 125 -14.97 12.74 -2.51
CA SER A 125 -15.82 11.64 -2.95
C SER A 125 -15.23 10.29 -2.53
N ASN A 126 -16.04 9.23 -2.50
CA ASN A 126 -15.54 7.87 -2.27
C ASN A 126 -14.48 7.47 -3.31
N ALA A 127 -14.60 7.96 -4.56
CA ALA A 127 -13.62 7.69 -5.62
C ALA A 127 -12.28 8.37 -5.34
N ASP A 128 -12.29 9.62 -4.84
CA ASP A 128 -11.08 10.32 -4.41
C ASP A 128 -10.41 9.57 -3.24
N LEU A 129 -11.18 9.15 -2.24
CA LEU A 129 -10.68 8.37 -1.10
C LEU A 129 -10.12 7.01 -1.52
N LEU A 130 -10.73 6.37 -2.54
CA LEU A 130 -10.22 5.12 -3.12
C LEU A 130 -8.83 5.34 -3.70
N LEU A 131 -8.66 6.39 -4.52
CA LEU A 131 -7.37 6.72 -5.14
C LEU A 131 -6.31 7.12 -4.11
N VAL A 132 -6.66 7.84 -3.06
CA VAL A 132 -5.73 8.19 -1.97
C VAL A 132 -5.23 6.92 -1.26
N ASN A 133 -6.15 6.04 -0.85
CA ASN A 133 -5.76 4.79 -0.20
C ASN A 133 -4.96 3.88 -1.13
N LEU A 134 -5.32 3.79 -2.40
CA LEU A 134 -4.55 3.04 -3.38
C LEU A 134 -3.11 3.55 -3.50
N ASN A 135 -2.92 4.85 -3.67
CA ASN A 135 -1.59 5.46 -3.78
C ASN A 135 -0.79 5.26 -2.49
N LEU A 136 -1.41 5.40 -1.32
CA LEU A 136 -0.75 5.13 -0.04
C LEU A 136 -0.31 3.66 0.08
N SER A 137 -1.14 2.70 -0.32
CA SER A 137 -0.71 1.30 -0.37
C SER A 137 0.48 1.11 -1.30
N TYR A 138 0.38 1.64 -2.52
CA TYR A 138 1.43 1.55 -3.52
C TYR A 138 2.75 2.15 -3.04
N LEU A 139 2.74 3.37 -2.51
CA LEU A 139 3.93 4.06 -1.98
C LEU A 139 4.59 3.29 -0.82
N ASN A 140 3.80 2.75 0.11
CA ASN A 140 4.32 1.91 1.19
C ASN A 140 4.97 0.62 0.65
N VAL A 141 4.38 -0.02 -0.36
CA VAL A 141 4.97 -1.19 -1.03
C VAL A 141 6.29 -0.83 -1.70
N LEU A 142 6.36 0.29 -2.44
CA LEU A 142 7.57 0.71 -3.14
C LEU A 142 8.72 0.96 -2.15
N GLU A 143 8.45 1.66 -1.05
CA GLU A 143 9.47 1.94 -0.03
C GLU A 143 9.95 0.65 0.64
N ALA A 144 9.03 -0.26 1.01
CA ALA A 144 9.40 -1.56 1.58
C ALA A 144 10.26 -2.40 0.62
N VAL A 145 9.87 -2.49 -0.67
CA VAL A 145 10.64 -3.22 -1.68
C VAL A 145 11.99 -2.57 -1.90
N ARG A 146 12.07 -1.24 -1.95
CA ARG A 146 13.33 -0.50 -2.09
C ARG A 146 14.27 -0.80 -0.93
N LEU A 147 13.80 -0.73 0.31
CA LEU A 147 14.59 -1.02 1.51
C LEU A 147 15.14 -2.45 1.49
N LEU A 148 14.27 -3.45 1.28
CA LEU A 148 14.69 -4.86 1.21
C LEU A 148 15.68 -5.11 0.07
N SER A 149 15.49 -4.47 -1.07
CA SER A 149 16.36 -4.66 -2.23
C SER A 149 17.72 -4.00 -2.04
N ALA A 150 17.77 -2.84 -1.39
CA ALA A 150 19.01 -2.10 -1.12
C ALA A 150 19.92 -2.82 -0.09
N THR A 151 19.35 -3.62 0.82
CA THR A 151 20.11 -4.28 1.91
C THR A 151 20.28 -5.78 1.73
N GLY A 152 19.52 -6.41 0.82
CA GLY A 152 19.41 -7.86 0.76
C GLY A 152 20.57 -8.61 0.10
N GLU A 153 21.31 -7.97 -0.81
CA GLU A 153 22.13 -8.58 -1.89
C GLU A 153 22.77 -9.95 -1.61
N ASP A 154 23.42 -10.15 -0.46
CA ASP A 154 24.15 -11.36 -0.13
C ASP A 154 23.29 -12.46 0.52
N ILE A 155 22.24 -12.10 1.27
CA ILE A 155 21.41 -13.05 2.05
C ILE A 155 20.04 -13.29 1.43
N TYR A 156 19.35 -12.23 1.04
CA TYR A 156 17.98 -12.30 0.53
C TYR A 156 17.80 -11.36 -0.65
N LYS A 157 16.69 -11.53 -1.38
CA LYS A 157 16.36 -10.65 -2.49
C LYS A 157 14.86 -10.61 -2.71
N ILE A 158 14.41 -9.49 -3.26
CA ILE A 158 13.10 -9.38 -3.88
C ILE A 158 13.30 -9.69 -5.38
N GLU A 159 12.59 -10.68 -5.89
CA GLU A 159 12.46 -10.90 -7.33
C GLU A 159 11.14 -10.29 -7.82
N TYR A 160 11.10 -9.88 -9.08
CA TYR A 160 9.88 -9.42 -9.73
C TYR A 160 9.55 -10.26 -10.96
N SER A 161 8.27 -10.56 -11.13
CA SER A 161 7.74 -11.07 -12.39
C SER A 161 6.34 -10.51 -12.63
N GLN A 162 5.98 -10.27 -13.90
CA GLN A 162 4.66 -9.76 -14.25
C GLN A 162 3.50 -10.67 -13.77
N LYS A 163 3.75 -11.97 -13.63
CA LYS A 163 2.72 -12.94 -13.21
C LYS A 163 2.54 -13.01 -11.69
N ALA A 164 3.61 -12.87 -10.92
CA ALA A 164 3.60 -13.08 -9.47
C ALA A 164 3.87 -11.81 -8.66
N GLY A 165 4.11 -10.67 -9.32
CA GLY A 165 4.59 -9.45 -8.67
C GLY A 165 5.92 -9.67 -7.97
N TYR A 166 6.04 -9.12 -6.76
CA TYR A 166 7.23 -9.23 -5.92
C TYR A 166 7.25 -10.53 -5.12
N THR A 167 8.40 -11.20 -5.05
CA THR A 167 8.59 -12.36 -4.18
C THR A 167 9.87 -12.23 -3.37
N PHE A 168 9.77 -12.41 -2.06
CA PHE A 168 10.90 -12.38 -1.14
C PHE A 168 11.51 -13.77 -0.96
N LYS A 169 12.82 -13.91 -1.22
CA LYS A 169 13.53 -15.20 -1.16
C LYS A 169 14.94 -15.05 -0.61
N LEU A 170 15.49 -16.16 -0.10
CA LEU A 170 16.93 -16.25 0.17
C LEU A 170 17.73 -16.35 -1.13
N THR A 171 18.93 -15.78 -1.11
CA THR A 171 19.96 -16.09 -2.11
C THR A 171 20.52 -17.49 -1.88
N LYS A 172 21.37 -17.98 -2.78
CA LYS A 172 22.08 -19.24 -2.59
C LYS A 172 22.94 -19.23 -1.31
N LEU A 173 23.58 -18.09 -1.03
CA LEU A 173 24.40 -17.90 0.17
C LEU A 173 23.52 -17.86 1.42
N GLY A 174 22.46 -17.06 1.42
CA GLY A 174 21.52 -16.98 2.55
C GLY A 174 20.88 -18.32 2.87
N LYS A 175 20.52 -19.11 1.85
CA LYS A 175 20.02 -20.48 2.04
C LYS A 175 21.06 -21.40 2.69
N THR A 176 22.32 -21.33 2.22
CA THR A 176 23.42 -22.11 2.80
C THR A 176 23.65 -21.76 4.27
N LYS A 177 23.65 -20.46 4.61
CA LYS A 177 23.79 -19.99 5.99
C LYS A 177 22.62 -20.44 6.86
N LEU A 178 21.38 -20.29 6.38
CA LEU A 178 20.19 -20.76 7.10
C LEU A 178 20.23 -22.27 7.38
N ASP A 179 20.67 -23.07 6.41
CA ASP A 179 20.76 -24.54 6.56
C ASP A 179 21.86 -24.97 7.55
N GLN A 180 22.85 -24.11 7.81
CA GLN A 180 23.91 -24.34 8.79
C GLN A 180 23.57 -23.78 10.18
N ALA A 181 22.67 -22.79 10.24
CA ALA A 181 22.23 -22.17 11.48
C ALA A 181 21.32 -23.11 12.27
N LYS A 182 21.35 -23.00 13.61
CA LYS A 182 20.30 -23.63 14.43
C LYS A 182 18.97 -22.93 14.20
N PRO A 183 17.83 -23.61 14.39
CA PRO A 183 16.51 -23.00 14.28
C PRO A 183 16.41 -21.70 15.10
N GLY A 184 16.01 -20.60 14.47
CA GLY A 184 15.87 -19.29 15.10
C GLY A 184 17.17 -18.52 15.34
N GLU A 185 18.35 -19.10 15.08
CA GLU A 185 19.63 -18.41 15.27
C GLU A 185 20.13 -17.66 14.01
N PHE A 186 19.54 -17.94 12.84
CA PHE A 186 19.93 -17.33 11.56
C PHE A 186 19.86 -15.80 11.56
N ILE A 187 18.97 -15.21 12.35
CA ILE A 187 18.84 -13.76 12.53
C ILE A 187 20.15 -13.06 12.97
N ARG A 188 21.08 -13.80 13.60
CA ARG A 188 22.41 -13.32 14.00
C ARG A 188 23.40 -13.23 12.85
N ASP A 189 23.15 -13.94 11.74
CA ASP A 189 23.98 -13.90 10.53
C ASP A 189 23.64 -12.71 9.62
N LEU A 190 22.55 -12.01 9.93
CA LEU A 190 22.16 -10.76 9.26
C LEU A 190 23.00 -9.59 9.78
N SER A 191 23.25 -8.58 8.95
CA SER A 191 23.76 -7.30 9.41
C SER A 191 22.70 -6.50 10.19
N GLU A 192 23.11 -5.44 10.88
CA GLU A 192 22.17 -4.50 11.52
C GLU A 192 21.23 -3.86 10.50
N ASP A 193 21.78 -3.36 9.38
CA ASP A 193 21.01 -2.77 8.28
C ASP A 193 20.01 -3.77 7.68
N GLN A 194 20.40 -5.03 7.53
CA GLN A 194 19.51 -6.08 7.03
C GLN A 194 18.35 -6.37 7.98
N ARG A 195 18.62 -6.42 9.29
CA ARG A 195 17.56 -6.60 10.30
C ARG A 195 16.63 -5.39 10.31
N GLN A 196 17.18 -4.17 10.26
CA GLN A 196 16.39 -2.94 10.25
C GLN A 196 15.49 -2.85 9.02
N ALA A 197 16.03 -3.10 7.82
CA ALA A 197 15.24 -3.09 6.60
C ALA A 197 14.09 -4.11 6.62
N ILE A 198 14.32 -5.31 7.20
CA ILE A 198 13.26 -6.30 7.38
C ILE A 198 12.17 -5.78 8.33
N VAL A 199 12.54 -5.24 9.48
CA VAL A 199 11.57 -4.73 10.46
C VAL A 199 10.78 -3.56 9.91
N ASP A 200 11.46 -2.60 9.27
CA ASP A 200 10.83 -1.43 8.69
C ASP A 200 9.87 -1.83 7.56
N SER A 201 10.29 -2.76 6.70
CA SER A 201 9.46 -3.24 5.59
C SER A 201 8.26 -4.07 6.07
N LEU A 202 8.43 -4.92 7.09
CA LEU A 202 7.32 -5.64 7.73
C LEU A 202 6.28 -4.66 8.27
N PHE A 203 6.74 -3.59 8.92
CA PHE A 203 5.86 -2.56 9.45
C PHE A 203 5.15 -1.80 8.32
N MET A 204 5.87 -1.34 7.29
CA MET A 204 5.28 -0.61 6.16
C MET A 204 4.29 -1.46 5.36
N LEU A 205 4.55 -2.74 5.18
CA LEU A 205 3.66 -3.65 4.46
C LEU A 205 2.43 -4.03 5.29
N THR A 206 2.62 -4.31 6.58
CA THR A 206 1.63 -5.08 7.36
C THR A 206 1.25 -4.51 8.72
N GLY A 207 2.02 -3.53 9.22
CA GLY A 207 1.90 -3.04 10.59
C GLY A 207 2.39 -4.06 11.63
N ALA A 208 3.16 -5.07 11.23
CA ALA A 208 3.75 -6.04 12.13
C ALA A 208 4.71 -5.35 13.12
N LYS A 209 4.54 -5.66 14.40
CA LYS A 209 5.41 -5.24 15.50
C LYS A 209 6.38 -6.37 15.78
N VAL A 210 7.65 -6.16 15.48
CA VAL A 210 8.70 -7.14 15.75
C VAL A 210 9.26 -6.89 17.13
N LYS A 211 9.38 -7.96 17.92
CA LYS A 211 9.96 -7.91 19.27
C LYS A 211 11.46 -7.61 19.16
N ALA A 212 11.85 -6.41 19.60
CA ALA A 212 13.23 -5.91 19.46
C ALA A 212 14.17 -6.36 20.59
N SER A 213 13.65 -6.91 21.70
CA SER A 213 14.43 -7.20 22.91
C SER A 213 15.59 -8.18 22.72
N ASP A 214 15.56 -8.96 21.63
CA ASP A 214 16.54 -10.01 21.34
C ASP A 214 17.41 -9.70 20.11
N LEU A 215 17.31 -8.48 19.55
CA LEU A 215 18.01 -8.07 18.32
C LEU A 215 19.02 -6.94 18.56
N PRO A 216 20.33 -7.21 18.51
CA PRO A 216 21.35 -6.17 18.71
C PRO A 216 21.36 -5.16 17.56
N GLY A 217 21.52 -3.89 17.91
CA GLY A 217 21.74 -2.77 16.97
C GLY A 217 20.47 -2.18 16.34
N MET A 218 19.28 -2.65 16.72
CA MET A 218 18.02 -2.16 16.16
C MET A 218 17.62 -0.81 16.75
N VAL A 219 17.19 0.12 15.89
CA VAL A 219 16.61 1.42 16.30
C VAL A 219 15.21 1.50 15.73
N LYS A 220 14.20 1.90 16.51
CA LYS A 220 12.88 2.21 15.94
C LYS A 220 13.03 3.50 15.10
N THR A 221 13.23 3.36 13.80
CA THR A 221 13.49 4.44 12.83
C THR A 221 12.20 5.03 12.25
N ILE A 222 11.11 4.25 12.20
CA ILE A 222 9.83 4.72 11.67
C ILE A 222 9.15 5.65 12.68
N LYS A 223 9.07 6.93 12.31
CA LYS A 223 8.35 8.00 13.03
C LYS A 223 6.95 8.31 12.45
N ARG A 224 6.54 7.68 11.35
CA ARG A 224 5.24 7.94 10.69
C ARG A 224 4.09 7.25 11.43
N MET A 225 2.89 7.82 11.30
CA MET A 225 1.63 7.40 11.95
C MET A 225 1.53 5.87 12.06
N ASP A 226 1.60 5.38 13.31
CA ASP A 226 1.92 4.01 13.70
C ASP A 226 0.88 2.92 13.26
N TRP A 227 -0.01 3.18 12.30
CA TRP A 227 -1.18 2.32 12.01
C TRP A 227 -1.60 2.21 10.53
N GLN A 228 -1.06 3.03 9.63
CA GLN A 228 -1.47 3.06 8.22
C GLN A 228 -0.38 2.44 7.33
N ASN A 229 -0.44 1.12 7.19
CA ASN A 229 0.48 0.32 6.35
C ASN A 229 -0.20 -0.03 5.01
N ALA A 230 0.53 -0.68 4.10
CA ALA A 230 0.00 -1.06 2.80
C ALA A 230 -1.29 -1.88 2.92
N ILE A 231 -1.30 -2.92 3.75
CA ILE A 231 -2.48 -3.77 3.99
C ILE A 231 -3.69 -2.99 4.52
N HIS A 232 -3.48 -2.03 5.42
CA HIS A 232 -4.55 -1.17 5.91
C HIS A 232 -5.22 -0.40 4.78
N HIS A 233 -4.41 0.19 3.90
CA HIS A 233 -4.93 0.96 2.79
C HIS A 233 -5.56 0.10 1.69
N LEU A 234 -5.06 -1.11 1.47
CA LEU A 234 -5.70 -2.08 0.57
C LEU A 234 -7.11 -2.46 1.06
N ASP A 235 -7.29 -2.65 2.36
CA ASP A 235 -8.62 -2.92 2.94
C ASP A 235 -9.57 -1.76 2.71
N LYS A 236 -9.13 -0.53 3.01
CA LYS A 236 -9.92 0.68 2.76
C LYS A 236 -10.28 0.86 1.29
N MET A 237 -9.29 0.73 0.41
CA MET A 237 -9.45 0.80 -1.03
C MET A 237 -10.43 -0.25 -1.55
N LEU A 238 -10.32 -1.51 -1.11
CA LEU A 238 -11.21 -2.59 -1.55
C LEU A 238 -12.66 -2.35 -1.10
N ASN A 239 -12.86 -1.89 0.13
CA ASN A 239 -14.20 -1.58 0.64
C ASN A 239 -14.85 -0.44 -0.17
N LEU A 240 -14.11 0.64 -0.44
CA LEU A 240 -14.58 1.74 -1.30
C LEU A 240 -14.84 1.27 -2.74
N ALA A 241 -13.97 0.43 -3.29
CA ALA A 241 -14.13 -0.11 -4.64
C ALA A 241 -15.44 -0.90 -4.78
N LYS A 242 -15.75 -1.76 -3.80
CA LYS A 242 -17.00 -2.53 -3.76
C LYS A 242 -18.25 -1.65 -3.67
N GLU A 243 -18.17 -0.55 -2.91
CA GLU A 243 -19.27 0.41 -2.79
C GLU A 243 -19.51 1.20 -4.08
N ILE A 244 -18.44 1.57 -4.80
CA ILE A 244 -18.52 2.34 -6.05
C ILE A 244 -18.97 1.45 -7.21
N ALA A 245 -18.29 0.32 -7.41
CA ALA A 245 -18.58 -0.62 -8.48
C ALA A 245 -18.04 -2.03 -8.11
N PRO A 246 -18.91 -3.04 -7.91
CA PRO A 246 -18.48 -4.39 -7.56
C PRO A 246 -17.41 -4.99 -8.49
N ASP A 247 -17.49 -4.71 -9.79
CA ASP A 247 -16.51 -5.14 -10.79
C ASP A 247 -15.11 -4.53 -10.56
N LEU A 248 -15.04 -3.29 -10.06
CA LEU A 248 -13.77 -2.67 -9.63
C LEU A 248 -13.21 -3.40 -8.41
N GLY A 249 -14.08 -3.83 -7.50
CA GLY A 249 -13.70 -4.69 -6.37
C GLY A 249 -13.04 -5.99 -6.84
N VAL A 250 -13.55 -6.65 -7.88
CA VAL A 250 -12.94 -7.86 -8.46
C VAL A 250 -11.54 -7.58 -9.00
N ALA A 251 -11.41 -6.50 -9.78
CA ALA A 251 -10.15 -6.06 -10.36
C ALA A 251 -9.06 -5.79 -9.29
N MET A 252 -9.45 -5.28 -8.13
CA MET A 252 -8.54 -4.99 -7.01
C MET A 252 -8.10 -6.23 -6.23
N ILE A 253 -8.82 -7.35 -6.34
CA ILE A 253 -8.45 -8.60 -5.63
C ILE A 253 -7.10 -9.12 -6.12
N ASP A 254 -6.84 -9.10 -7.43
CA ASP A 254 -5.57 -9.58 -7.98
C ASP A 254 -4.37 -8.77 -7.44
N PHE A 255 -4.55 -7.45 -7.25
CA PHE A 255 -3.54 -6.60 -6.62
C PHE A 255 -3.37 -6.93 -5.14
N ASN A 256 -4.48 -7.13 -4.42
CA ASN A 256 -4.45 -7.54 -3.01
C ASN A 256 -3.75 -8.88 -2.82
N ASP A 257 -3.99 -9.87 -3.68
CA ASP A 257 -3.35 -11.18 -3.61
C ASP A 257 -1.83 -11.09 -3.79
N ILE A 258 -1.37 -10.22 -4.70
CA ILE A 258 0.05 -9.98 -4.91
C ILE A 258 0.69 -9.29 -3.70
N ILE A 259 0.08 -8.21 -3.20
CA ILE A 259 0.67 -7.43 -2.11
C ILE A 259 0.50 -8.13 -0.75
N ALA A 260 -0.70 -8.59 -0.41
CA ALA A 260 -1.01 -9.16 0.90
C ALA A 260 -0.55 -10.62 1.03
N ASP A 261 -0.80 -11.50 0.05
CA ASP A 261 -0.36 -12.91 0.15
C ASP A 261 1.06 -13.09 -0.39
N THR A 262 1.31 -12.75 -1.66
CA THR A 262 2.59 -13.12 -2.29
C THR A 262 3.78 -12.38 -1.68
N LEU A 263 3.67 -11.06 -1.52
CA LEU A 263 4.72 -10.24 -0.93
C LEU A 263 4.68 -10.29 0.60
N SER A 264 3.60 -9.77 1.22
CA SER A 264 3.58 -9.51 2.66
C SER A 264 3.63 -10.78 3.50
N LYS A 265 2.77 -11.77 3.22
CA LYS A 265 2.86 -13.07 3.87
C LYS A 265 4.12 -13.84 3.46
N GLY A 266 4.59 -13.69 2.23
CA GLY A 266 5.89 -14.22 1.80
C GLY A 266 7.06 -13.73 2.66
N VAL A 267 7.11 -12.44 2.99
CA VAL A 267 8.12 -11.87 3.92
C VAL A 267 7.94 -12.46 5.31
N ILE A 268 6.71 -12.44 5.86
CA ILE A 268 6.40 -12.97 7.20
C ILE A 268 6.81 -14.45 7.33
N ASP A 269 6.45 -15.29 6.36
CA ASP A 269 6.73 -16.73 6.37
C ASP A 269 8.23 -17.04 6.28
N GLN A 270 9.02 -16.15 5.69
CA GLN A 270 10.48 -16.30 5.62
C GLN A 270 11.12 -15.84 6.94
N VAL A 271 10.83 -14.62 7.37
CA VAL A 271 11.51 -13.99 8.53
C VAL A 271 11.18 -14.69 9.85
N THR A 272 9.98 -15.25 9.99
CA THR A 272 9.64 -16.08 11.17
C THR A 272 10.50 -17.36 11.25
N LYS A 273 10.80 -18.00 10.11
CA LYS A 273 11.75 -19.14 10.06
C LYS A 273 13.17 -18.73 10.42
N TRP A 274 13.51 -17.47 10.21
CA TRP A 274 14.83 -16.90 10.48
C TRP A 274 15.03 -16.55 11.97
N GLY A 275 13.93 -16.48 12.74
CA GLY A 275 13.95 -16.16 14.17
C GLY A 275 13.33 -14.81 14.53
N PHE A 276 12.69 -14.10 13.58
CA PHE A 276 11.97 -12.88 13.91
C PHE A 276 10.66 -13.22 14.65
N GLU A 277 10.50 -12.68 15.85
CA GLU A 277 9.27 -12.79 16.64
C GLU A 277 8.35 -11.59 16.36
N ILE A 278 7.15 -11.86 15.84
CA ILE A 278 6.13 -10.83 15.56
C ILE A 278 5.10 -10.85 16.69
N GLU A 279 4.96 -9.75 17.43
CA GLU A 279 4.12 -9.63 18.62
C GLU A 279 2.62 -9.70 18.28
N ASN A 280 2.21 -9.10 17.17
CA ASN A 280 0.83 -9.07 16.67
C ASN A 280 0.62 -10.02 15.48
N TYR A 281 1.30 -11.17 15.47
CA TYR A 281 1.29 -12.12 14.34
C TYR A 281 -0.13 -12.51 13.91
N ASP A 282 -0.96 -12.96 14.85
CA ASP A 282 -2.33 -13.43 14.54
C ASP A 282 -3.20 -12.32 13.96
N GLU A 283 -3.06 -11.08 14.46
CA GLU A 283 -3.79 -9.92 13.94
C GLU A 283 -3.41 -9.66 12.47
N VAL A 284 -2.12 -9.64 12.16
CA VAL A 284 -1.60 -9.39 10.82
C VAL A 284 -2.02 -10.50 9.85
N ILE A 285 -1.85 -11.77 10.24
CA ILE A 285 -2.25 -12.90 9.39
C ILE A 285 -3.76 -12.92 9.14
N ASN A 286 -4.57 -12.56 10.13
CA ASN A 286 -6.02 -12.47 9.93
C ASN A 286 -6.41 -11.33 8.98
N LYS A 287 -5.75 -10.16 9.07
CA LYS A 287 -5.94 -9.07 8.10
C LYS A 287 -5.60 -9.52 6.67
N ILE A 288 -4.46 -10.18 6.48
CA ILE A 288 -4.08 -10.74 5.17
C ILE A 288 -5.13 -11.71 4.67
N LYS A 289 -5.53 -12.68 5.49
CA LYS A 289 -6.56 -13.68 5.13
C LYS A 289 -7.86 -13.03 4.69
N ASN A 290 -8.34 -12.00 5.40
CA ASN A 290 -9.58 -11.32 5.06
C ASN A 290 -9.50 -10.62 3.69
N LEU A 291 -8.34 -10.06 3.33
CA LEU A 291 -8.12 -9.42 2.04
C LEU A 291 -8.06 -10.39 0.86
N VAL A 292 -7.57 -11.61 1.08
CA VAL A 292 -7.29 -12.61 0.03
C VAL A 292 -8.26 -13.80 0.03
N SER A 293 -9.27 -13.80 0.90
CA SER A 293 -10.18 -14.93 1.08
C SER A 293 -11.13 -15.14 -0.10
N ASP A 294 -11.57 -16.39 -0.29
CA ASP A 294 -12.70 -16.76 -1.16
C ASP A 294 -13.97 -15.94 -0.85
N GLU A 295 -14.12 -15.38 0.35
CA GLU A 295 -15.24 -14.50 0.72
C GLU A 295 -15.10 -13.10 0.12
N ALA A 296 -13.86 -12.58 -0.02
CA ALA A 296 -13.60 -11.39 -0.83
C ALA A 296 -13.93 -11.65 -2.32
N GLN A 297 -13.72 -12.87 -2.81
CA GLN A 297 -14.07 -13.31 -4.17
C GLN A 297 -15.56 -13.69 -4.35
N LYS A 298 -16.25 -14.15 -3.29
CA LYS A 298 -17.68 -14.54 -3.35
C LYS A 298 -18.62 -13.36 -3.19
N GLN A 299 -18.25 -12.33 -2.44
CA GLN A 299 -19.05 -11.10 -2.29
C GLN A 299 -19.14 -10.26 -3.58
N THR A 300 -18.38 -10.61 -4.62
CA THR A 300 -18.37 -9.96 -5.93
C THR A 300 -19.04 -10.79 -7.03
N SER A 301 -19.51 -12.01 -6.70
CA SER A 301 -20.16 -12.93 -7.64
C SER A 301 -21.68 -12.98 -7.50
N SER A 302 -22.28 -12.10 -6.68
CA SER A 302 -23.71 -12.07 -6.35
C SER A 302 -24.41 -10.80 -6.83
#